data_AF-G6CAG1-F1
#
_entry.id   AF-G6CAG1-F1
#
_cell.length_a   1.000
_cell.length_b   1.000
_cell.length_c   1.000
_cell.angle_alpha   90.00
_cell.angle_beta   90.00
_cell.angle_gamma   90.00
#
_symmetry.space_group_name_H-M   'P 1'
#
loop_
_entity.id
_entity.type
_entity.pdbx_description
1 polymer ?
#
loop_
_entity_poly.entity_id
_entity_poly.type
_entity_poly.pdbx_seq_one_letter_code
_entity_poly.pdbx_strand_id
1 'polypeptide(L)'
;MIQVNEFINKVDITDSDNVNCEFEVRKKAMDFYKKYPFYEEDDWKIIKFQNSVNQYNNLKDTQKYNEIEAYKEKSKSGYKGAHLLGNKSKGIALTADILTSITVPYKKITNVEPNLKGGKEIKDGILKGDLEIPNGLEPYFKAFAIVYYWCGNMMPVVESFPPGSHGADNWLLKMDTIMDCHKAGSHQNWRDWIKESWGEDLNKFIMDYYFEDCFDKDRLIIKNIVPSFKEDYVFSLSGRYLGRLQKNNNKLAKEFLINHVKVIIQRSYRIENKFHGDWKKKEEDEVKGIFKEIFAQAGFNGGQINKMVSLF
;
A
#
# COMPACT_ATOMS: atom_id res chain seq x y z
N MET A 1 23.98 -3.56 -10.28
CA MET A 1 23.86 -4.34 -9.05
C MET A 1 23.52 -3.38 -7.94
N ILE A 2 22.26 -3.38 -7.52
CA ILE A 2 21.78 -2.49 -6.48
C ILE A 2 22.42 -2.86 -5.14
N GLN A 3 22.83 -1.88 -4.34
CA GLN A 3 23.17 -2.12 -2.94
C GLN A 3 21.87 -2.27 -2.17
N VAL A 4 21.54 -3.49 -1.74
CA VAL A 4 20.22 -3.81 -1.16
C VAL A 4 19.89 -2.93 0.06
N ASN A 5 20.86 -2.68 0.94
CA ASN A 5 20.66 -1.80 2.10
C ASN A 5 20.39 -0.35 1.71
N GLU A 6 21.05 0.14 0.65
CA GLU A 6 20.81 1.49 0.13
C GLU A 6 19.40 1.59 -0.44
N PHE A 7 18.94 0.55 -1.16
CA PHE A 7 17.58 0.47 -1.67
C PHE A 7 16.54 0.48 -0.54
N ILE A 8 16.73 -0.37 0.49
CA ILE A 8 15.82 -0.45 1.65
C ILE A 8 15.66 0.94 2.31
N ASN A 9 16.77 1.65 2.56
CA ASN A 9 16.74 2.98 3.17
C ASN A 9 16.01 4.03 2.31
N LYS A 10 16.09 3.91 0.98
CA LYS A 10 15.35 4.79 0.07
C LYS A 10 13.86 4.53 0.21
N VAL A 11 13.43 3.29 0.03
CA VAL A 11 12.00 2.93 -0.10
C VAL A 11 11.24 2.91 1.22
N ASP A 12 11.92 2.73 2.35
CA ASP A 12 11.27 2.75 3.67
C ASP A 12 10.80 4.15 4.04
N ILE A 13 9.51 4.33 4.34
CA ILE A 13 8.92 5.63 4.68
C ILE A 13 9.02 5.89 6.20
N THR A 14 9.82 5.13 6.96
CA THR A 14 10.06 5.34 8.40
C THR A 14 10.68 6.69 8.75
N ASP A 15 10.48 7.08 10.01
CA ASP A 15 10.62 8.44 10.57
C ASP A 15 12.06 8.99 10.57
N SER A 16 12.18 10.29 10.27
CA SER A 16 13.15 11.18 10.94
C SER A 16 12.60 11.78 12.24
N ASP A 17 11.27 11.79 12.45
CA ASP A 17 10.63 12.54 13.52
C ASP A 17 9.48 11.79 14.22
N ASN A 18 9.40 11.94 15.54
CA ASN A 18 8.39 11.36 16.45
C ASN A 18 6.94 11.81 16.14
N VAL A 19 6.33 11.32 15.05
CA VAL A 19 4.95 11.65 14.68
C VAL A 19 4.03 10.46 14.95
N ASN A 20 3.19 10.58 15.97
CA ASN A 20 2.14 9.61 16.34
C ASN A 20 0.93 9.58 15.37
N CYS A 21 1.06 10.14 14.16
CA CYS A 21 -0.06 10.33 13.23
C CYS A 21 0.15 9.53 11.93
N GLU A 22 -0.97 9.24 11.25
CA GLU A 22 -1.09 8.39 10.05
C GLU A 22 -0.12 8.80 8.92
N PHE A 23 0.25 7.84 8.06
CA PHE A 23 1.26 8.02 7.00
C PHE A 23 0.88 9.09 5.97
N GLU A 24 -0.40 9.43 5.89
CA GLU A 24 -0.98 10.61 5.23
C GLU A 24 -0.24 11.92 5.58
N VAL A 25 0.44 11.97 6.72
CA VAL A 25 1.21 13.13 7.20
C VAL A 25 2.65 13.15 6.67
N ARG A 26 3.11 12.17 5.91
CA ARG A 26 4.54 12.05 5.54
C ARG A 26 4.85 12.65 4.17
N LYS A 27 5.72 13.67 4.17
CA LYS A 27 6.29 14.25 2.95
C LYS A 27 6.94 13.19 2.04
N LYS A 28 7.69 12.24 2.63
CA LYS A 28 8.38 11.18 1.88
C LYS A 28 7.43 10.32 1.04
N ALA A 29 6.19 10.09 1.51
CA ALA A 29 5.18 9.39 0.71
C ALA A 29 4.77 10.20 -0.53
N MET A 30 4.60 11.52 -0.38
CA MET A 30 4.31 12.41 -1.51
C MET A 30 5.49 12.53 -2.48
N ASP A 31 6.73 12.58 -1.96
CA ASP A 31 7.95 12.58 -2.78
C ASP A 31 8.02 11.31 -3.66
N PHE A 32 7.59 10.16 -3.12
CA PHE A 32 7.47 8.93 -3.89
C PHE A 32 6.38 8.98 -4.95
N TYR A 33 5.23 9.56 -4.65
CA TYR A 33 4.18 9.74 -5.67
C TYR A 33 4.67 10.57 -6.83
N LYS A 34 5.46 11.61 -6.60
CA LYS A 34 6.07 12.38 -7.70
C LYS A 34 6.97 11.58 -8.64
N LYS A 35 7.41 10.37 -8.26
CA LYS A 35 8.17 9.49 -9.16
C LYS A 35 7.30 8.77 -10.19
N TYR A 36 5.98 8.74 -9.99
CA TYR A 36 5.07 8.17 -10.98
C TYR A 36 4.99 9.10 -12.18
N PRO A 37 5.10 8.58 -13.43
CA PRO A 37 5.19 9.41 -14.64
C PRO A 37 4.09 10.46 -14.79
N PHE A 38 2.89 10.18 -14.28
CA PHE A 38 1.74 11.06 -14.37
C PHE A 38 1.91 12.37 -13.61
N TYR A 39 2.57 12.31 -12.46
CA TYR A 39 2.78 13.50 -11.65
C TYR A 39 4.07 14.25 -12.04
N GLU A 40 4.77 13.81 -13.10
CA GLU A 40 5.98 14.45 -13.62
C GLU A 40 5.67 15.62 -14.57
N GLU A 41 4.59 15.51 -15.37
CA GLU A 41 4.26 16.50 -16.41
C GLU A 41 3.33 17.64 -15.95
N ASP A 42 2.63 17.45 -14.82
CA ASP A 42 1.63 18.36 -14.27
C ASP A 42 2.15 19.18 -13.07
N ASP A 43 1.55 20.34 -12.74
CA ASP A 43 1.96 21.21 -11.61
C ASP A 43 1.58 20.63 -10.22
N TRP A 44 2.03 19.41 -9.93
CA TRP A 44 1.88 18.72 -8.65
C TRP A 44 2.93 19.18 -7.64
N LYS A 45 2.44 19.81 -6.58
CA LYS A 45 3.24 20.38 -5.49
C LYS A 45 2.86 19.74 -4.17
N ILE A 46 3.88 19.46 -3.37
CA ILE A 46 3.65 19.01 -2.00
C ILE A 46 3.26 20.22 -1.16
N ILE A 47 2.12 20.14 -0.50
CA ILE A 47 1.60 21.17 0.37
C ILE A 47 1.35 20.60 1.76
N LYS A 48 1.56 21.43 2.79
CA LYS A 48 1.12 21.12 4.15
C LYS A 48 -0.29 21.66 4.33
N PHE A 49 -1.21 20.80 4.73
CA PHE A 49 -2.61 21.17 4.94
C PHE A 49 -3.07 20.68 6.30
N GLN A 50 -3.45 21.59 7.20
CA GLN A 50 -3.83 21.26 8.57
C GLN A 50 -5.28 20.73 8.68
N ASN A 51 -5.68 19.87 7.74
CA ASN A 51 -6.97 19.18 7.69
C ASN A 51 -6.89 17.96 6.74
N SER A 52 -8.02 17.27 6.50
CA SER A 52 -8.09 16.09 5.62
C SER A 52 -8.05 16.44 4.13
N VAL A 53 -7.65 15.47 3.29
CA VAL A 53 -7.71 15.60 1.82
C VAL A 53 -9.13 15.86 1.32
N ASN A 54 -10.14 15.27 1.96
CA ASN A 54 -11.55 15.51 1.65
C ASN A 54 -11.93 16.97 1.86
N GLN A 55 -11.45 17.58 2.96
CA GLN A 55 -11.67 19.00 3.19
C GLN A 55 -10.99 19.84 2.11
N TYR A 56 -9.75 19.50 1.72
CA TYR A 56 -9.07 20.22 0.64
C TYR A 56 -9.88 20.17 -0.66
N ASN A 57 -10.30 18.97 -1.08
CA ASN A 57 -11.04 18.75 -2.32
C ASN A 57 -12.46 19.36 -2.29
N ASN A 58 -13.06 19.54 -1.12
CA ASN A 58 -14.34 20.26 -0.95
C ASN A 58 -14.18 21.79 -1.08
N LEU A 59 -12.98 22.33 -0.88
CA LEU A 59 -12.68 23.76 -1.01
C LEU A 59 -12.36 24.17 -2.46
N LYS A 60 -12.60 23.29 -3.45
CA LYS A 60 -12.36 23.47 -4.89
C LYS A 60 -13.02 24.68 -5.56
N ASP A 61 -13.90 25.39 -4.86
CA ASP A 61 -14.61 26.53 -5.41
C ASP A 61 -13.72 27.78 -5.39
N THR A 62 -13.58 28.48 -6.52
CA THR A 62 -12.61 29.59 -6.74
C THR A 62 -12.68 30.69 -5.67
N GLN A 63 -13.85 30.86 -5.02
CA GLN A 63 -14.07 31.82 -3.94
C GLN A 63 -13.41 31.42 -2.60
N LYS A 64 -12.95 30.18 -2.46
CA LYS A 64 -12.46 29.59 -1.20
C LYS A 64 -10.95 29.37 -1.16
N TYR A 65 -10.20 29.85 -2.15
CA TYR A 65 -8.72 29.73 -2.15
C TYR A 65 -8.07 30.39 -0.92
N ASN A 66 -8.60 31.54 -0.50
CA ASN A 66 -8.18 32.22 0.74
C ASN A 66 -8.42 31.34 1.98
N GLU A 67 -9.41 30.44 1.96
CA GLU A 67 -9.67 29.50 3.04
C GLU A 67 -8.61 28.38 3.09
N ILE A 68 -8.09 27.93 1.94
CA ILE A 68 -6.99 26.95 1.88
C ILE A 68 -5.72 27.49 2.54
N GLU A 69 -5.38 28.76 2.30
CA GLU A 69 -4.23 29.42 2.93
C GLU A 69 -4.39 29.49 4.46
N ALA A 70 -5.61 29.69 4.97
CA ALA A 70 -5.89 29.70 6.41
C ALA A 70 -5.60 28.35 7.10
N TYR A 71 -5.74 27.23 6.37
CA TYR A 71 -5.40 25.89 6.86
C TYR A 71 -3.90 25.57 6.82
N LYS A 72 -3.04 26.44 6.29
CA LYS A 72 -1.58 26.26 6.42
C LYS A 72 -1.09 26.59 7.82
N GLU A 73 -1.79 27.48 8.53
CA GLU A 73 -1.30 28.10 9.77
C GLU A 73 -1.95 27.57 11.05
N LYS A 74 -3.21 27.08 11.02
CA LYS A 74 -3.92 26.67 12.25
C LYS A 74 -4.70 25.37 12.11
N SER A 75 -4.39 24.41 12.99
CA SER A 75 -5.18 23.22 13.26
C SER A 75 -6.12 23.53 14.41
N LYS A 76 -7.44 23.44 14.18
CA LYS A 76 -8.44 23.63 15.24
C LYS A 76 -8.58 22.41 16.16
N SER A 77 -8.04 21.25 15.78
CA SER A 77 -8.31 19.95 16.41
C SER A 77 -7.08 19.29 17.04
N GLY A 78 -5.90 19.92 17.00
CA GLY A 78 -4.63 19.30 17.39
C GLY A 78 -4.08 18.30 16.36
N TYR A 79 -4.81 18.04 15.26
CA TYR A 79 -4.31 17.29 14.12
C TYR A 79 -3.14 18.04 13.47
N LYS A 80 -1.97 17.41 13.33
CA LYS A 80 -0.75 18.08 12.84
C LYS A 80 -0.77 18.42 11.34
N GLY A 81 -1.85 18.06 10.64
CA GLY A 81 -2.02 18.25 9.21
C GLY A 81 -1.40 17.13 8.39
N ALA A 82 -1.89 16.94 7.16
CA ALA A 82 -1.34 16.02 6.19
C ALA A 82 -0.34 16.73 5.25
N HIS A 83 0.60 15.97 4.68
CA HIS A 83 1.28 16.40 3.47
C HIS A 83 0.44 15.90 2.30
N LEU A 84 -0.07 16.82 1.50
CA LEU A 84 -0.85 16.49 0.32
C LEU A 84 -0.03 16.72 -0.94
N LEU A 85 -0.29 15.91 -1.97
CA LEU A 85 0.18 16.17 -3.32
C LEU A 85 -0.94 16.93 -4.06
N GLY A 86 -0.82 18.25 -4.14
CA GLY A 86 -1.84 19.13 -4.70
C GLY A 86 -1.51 19.57 -6.12
N ASN A 87 -2.52 19.64 -6.98
CA ASN A 87 -2.48 20.25 -8.30
C ASN A 87 -3.46 21.43 -8.33
N LYS A 88 -2.91 22.64 -8.48
CA LYS A 88 -3.71 23.87 -8.43
C LYS A 88 -4.59 24.05 -9.66
N SER A 89 -4.09 23.74 -10.86
CA SER A 89 -4.85 23.92 -12.10
C SER A 89 -6.03 22.95 -12.19
N LYS A 90 -5.85 21.73 -11.66
CA LYS A 90 -6.91 20.72 -11.57
C LYS A 90 -7.78 20.84 -10.30
N GLY A 91 -7.42 21.72 -9.36
CA GLY A 91 -8.19 21.92 -8.13
C GLY A 91 -8.29 20.68 -7.24
N ILE A 92 -7.29 19.80 -7.28
CA ILE A 92 -7.32 18.48 -6.62
C ILE A 92 -6.08 18.27 -5.76
N ALA A 93 -6.22 17.50 -4.69
CA ALA A 93 -5.10 16.99 -3.92
C ALA A 93 -5.27 15.51 -3.56
N LEU A 94 -4.12 14.87 -3.36
CA LEU A 94 -3.99 13.47 -2.97
C LEU A 94 -3.32 13.37 -1.60
N THR A 95 -3.70 12.34 -0.84
CA THR A 95 -2.97 11.87 0.34
C THR A 95 -2.45 10.45 0.11
N ALA A 96 -1.81 9.86 1.11
CA ALA A 96 -1.23 8.52 1.05
C ALA A 96 -2.00 7.52 1.89
N ASP A 97 -2.55 6.49 1.26
CA ASP A 97 -3.15 5.37 1.97
C ASP A 97 -2.27 4.11 1.87
N ILE A 98 -2.36 3.24 2.86
CA ILE A 98 -1.65 1.97 2.89
C ILE A 98 -2.48 0.94 2.13
N LEU A 99 -1.87 0.23 1.18
CA LEU A 99 -2.55 -0.82 0.42
C LEU A 99 -3.07 -1.94 1.33
N THR A 100 -2.22 -2.49 2.19
CA THR A 100 -2.64 -3.49 3.19
C THR A 100 -2.16 -3.09 4.58
N SER A 101 -3.10 -2.86 5.50
CA SER A 101 -2.80 -2.66 6.91
C SER A 101 -2.24 -3.94 7.51
N ILE A 102 -1.29 -3.80 8.44
CA ILE A 102 -0.75 -4.94 9.19
C ILE A 102 -1.71 -5.41 10.29
N THR A 103 -2.57 -4.52 10.79
CA THR A 103 -3.50 -4.78 11.89
C THR A 103 -4.47 -5.88 11.55
N VAL A 104 -5.09 -5.80 10.36
CA VAL A 104 -6.16 -6.70 9.96
C VAL A 104 -5.64 -8.14 9.73
N PRO A 105 -4.56 -8.37 8.94
CA PRO A 105 -3.93 -9.68 8.83
C PRO A 105 -3.45 -10.22 10.17
N TYR A 106 -2.83 -9.40 11.03
CA TYR A 106 -2.37 -9.84 12.36
C TYR A 106 -3.55 -10.38 13.17
N LYS A 107 -4.54 -9.53 13.49
CA LYS A 107 -5.72 -9.90 14.29
C LYS A 107 -6.38 -11.19 13.79
N LYS A 108 -6.56 -11.27 12.47
CA LYS A 108 -7.37 -12.32 11.86
C LYS A 108 -6.62 -13.63 11.65
N ILE A 109 -5.32 -13.60 11.37
CA ILE A 109 -4.53 -14.82 11.15
C ILE A 109 -4.07 -15.38 12.50
N THR A 110 -3.63 -14.53 13.44
CA THR A 110 -3.18 -15.00 14.76
C THR A 110 -4.34 -15.34 15.68
N ASN A 111 -5.53 -14.75 15.45
CA ASN A 111 -6.68 -14.82 16.33
C ASN A 111 -6.39 -14.28 17.75
N VAL A 112 -5.43 -13.36 17.84
CA VAL A 112 -5.05 -12.66 19.07
C VAL A 112 -5.53 -11.22 18.96
N GLU A 113 -6.27 -10.74 19.95
CA GLU A 113 -6.64 -9.33 20.03
C GLU A 113 -5.44 -8.53 20.56
N PRO A 114 -4.82 -7.66 19.75
CA PRO A 114 -3.71 -6.85 20.23
C PRO A 114 -4.24 -5.77 21.17
N ASN A 115 -3.59 -5.62 22.32
CA ASN A 115 -3.77 -4.46 23.20
C ASN A 115 -3.26 -3.15 22.55
N LEU A 116 -2.70 -3.23 21.35
CA LEU A 116 -2.08 -2.14 20.60
C LEU A 116 -3.11 -1.44 19.71
N LYS A 117 -3.04 -0.10 19.68
CA LYS A 117 -4.06 0.74 19.03
C LYS A 117 -3.76 1.08 17.56
N GLY A 118 -2.56 0.82 17.05
CA GLY A 118 -2.16 1.23 15.69
C GLY A 118 -1.21 0.27 14.96
N GLY A 119 -1.08 0.48 13.65
CA GLY A 119 -0.25 -0.36 12.78
C GLY A 119 1.25 -0.26 13.10
N LYS A 120 1.72 0.88 13.63
CA LYS A 120 3.13 1.08 14.00
C LYS A 120 3.51 0.21 15.18
N GLU A 121 2.67 0.21 16.21
CA GLU A 121 2.89 -0.60 17.40
C GLU A 121 2.87 -2.09 17.05
N ILE A 122 1.96 -2.52 16.17
CA ILE A 122 1.90 -3.91 15.71
C ILE A 122 3.18 -4.28 14.93
N LYS A 123 3.61 -3.45 13.98
CA LYS A 123 4.88 -3.66 13.26
C LYS A 123 6.05 -3.80 14.23
N ASP A 124 6.21 -2.83 15.13
CA ASP A 124 7.34 -2.79 16.06
C ASP A 124 7.31 -4.00 17.01
N GLY A 125 6.14 -4.41 17.47
CA GLY A 125 5.96 -5.59 18.30
C GLY A 125 6.28 -6.92 17.58
N ILE A 126 5.89 -7.07 16.31
CA ILE A 126 6.28 -8.23 15.49
C ILE A 126 7.80 -8.31 15.35
N LEU A 127 8.46 -7.19 15.05
CA LEU A 127 9.91 -7.15 14.81
C LEU A 127 10.71 -7.44 16.07
N LYS A 128 10.26 -6.93 17.23
CA LYS A 128 10.89 -7.19 18.54
C LYS A 128 10.59 -8.58 19.10
N GLY A 129 9.56 -9.25 18.60
CA GLY A 129 9.07 -10.51 19.17
C GLY A 129 8.21 -10.31 20.41
N ASP A 130 7.65 -9.11 20.60
CA ASP A 130 6.78 -8.77 21.74
C ASP A 130 5.32 -9.21 21.51
N LEU A 131 4.98 -9.65 20.29
CA LEU A 131 3.65 -10.12 19.93
C LEU A 131 3.57 -11.63 19.83
N GLU A 132 2.48 -12.17 20.37
CA GLU A 132 2.11 -13.57 20.18
C GLU A 132 1.75 -13.81 18.71
N ILE A 133 2.46 -14.77 18.11
CA ILE A 133 2.26 -15.24 16.74
C ILE A 133 2.32 -16.77 16.79
N PRO A 134 1.35 -17.49 16.20
CA PRO A 134 1.37 -18.95 16.20
C PRO A 134 2.62 -19.54 15.55
N ASN A 135 3.11 -20.64 16.12
CA ASN A 135 4.29 -21.37 15.65
C ASN A 135 4.29 -21.59 14.12
N GLY A 136 5.37 -21.16 13.48
CA GLY A 136 5.59 -21.30 12.04
C GLY A 136 5.03 -20.16 11.19
N LEU A 137 4.47 -19.12 11.79
CA LEU A 137 4.05 -17.88 11.11
C LEU A 137 4.97 -16.68 11.42
N GLU A 138 5.86 -16.79 12.40
CA GLU A 138 6.73 -15.71 12.85
C GLU A 138 7.60 -15.16 11.72
N PRO A 139 8.30 -15.98 10.91
CA PRO A 139 9.11 -15.45 9.81
C PRO A 139 8.26 -14.74 8.74
N TYR A 140 7.02 -15.17 8.55
CA TYR A 140 6.11 -14.59 7.55
C TYR A 140 5.63 -13.20 7.97
N PHE A 141 5.21 -13.07 9.24
CA PHE A 141 4.84 -11.79 9.81
C PHE A 141 6.03 -10.85 9.92
N LYS A 142 7.22 -11.33 10.29
CA LYS A 142 8.45 -10.52 10.29
C LYS A 142 8.76 -9.99 8.91
N ALA A 143 8.72 -10.81 7.87
CA ALA A 143 8.93 -10.36 6.49
C ALA A 143 7.93 -9.27 6.08
N PHE A 144 6.65 -9.43 6.43
CA PHE A 144 5.64 -8.41 6.14
C PHE A 144 5.86 -7.12 6.95
N ALA A 145 6.20 -7.22 8.24
CA ALA A 145 6.48 -6.09 9.10
C ALA A 145 7.70 -5.27 8.62
N ILE A 146 8.74 -5.92 8.07
CA ILE A 146 9.91 -5.24 7.51
C ILE A 146 9.50 -4.31 6.36
N VAL A 147 8.65 -4.79 5.44
CA VAL A 147 8.27 -4.04 4.23
C VAL A 147 7.00 -3.20 4.41
N TYR A 148 6.34 -3.27 5.56
CA TYR A 148 5.01 -2.69 5.78
C TYR A 148 4.91 -1.20 5.45
N TYR A 149 5.96 -0.42 5.74
CA TYR A 149 6.01 1.02 5.47
C TYR A 149 6.85 1.42 4.25
N TRP A 150 7.13 0.47 3.35
CA TRP A 150 7.79 0.81 2.10
C TRP A 150 6.84 1.52 1.14
N CYS A 151 7.40 2.31 0.22
CA CYS A 151 6.62 3.03 -0.79
C CYS A 151 5.74 2.11 -1.65
N GLY A 152 6.16 0.87 -1.88
CA GLY A 152 5.36 -0.15 -2.56
C GLY A 152 4.17 -0.68 -1.77
N ASN A 153 3.97 -0.28 -0.51
CA ASN A 153 2.71 -0.48 0.22
C ASN A 153 1.87 0.79 0.31
N MET A 154 2.30 1.89 -0.32
CA MET A 154 1.54 3.15 -0.35
C MET A 154 0.78 3.29 -1.68
N MET A 155 -0.32 4.03 -1.63
CA MET A 155 -1.17 4.35 -2.77
C MET A 155 -1.70 5.78 -2.67
N PRO A 156 -1.56 6.60 -3.74
CA PRO A 156 -2.16 7.93 -3.76
C PRO A 156 -3.69 7.82 -3.78
N VAL A 157 -4.35 8.62 -2.94
CA VAL A 157 -5.83 8.62 -2.83
C VAL A 157 -6.39 10.04 -2.78
N VAL A 158 -7.53 10.25 -3.45
CA VAL A 158 -8.30 11.51 -3.40
C VAL A 158 -9.23 11.60 -2.20
N GLU A 159 -9.56 10.45 -1.63
CA GLU A 159 -10.29 10.28 -0.40
C GLU A 159 -9.85 8.97 0.24
N SER A 160 -9.78 8.93 1.57
CA SER A 160 -9.46 7.70 2.30
C SER A 160 -10.54 6.64 2.03
N PHE A 161 -10.13 5.38 1.84
CA PHE A 161 -11.10 4.29 1.74
C PHE A 161 -11.84 4.17 3.08
N PRO A 162 -13.18 4.25 3.11
CA PRO A 162 -13.89 4.08 4.36
C PRO A 162 -13.61 2.67 4.90
N PRO A 163 -13.34 2.52 6.22
CA PRO A 163 -13.12 1.21 6.83
C PRO A 163 -14.41 0.39 6.73
N GLY A 164 -14.50 -0.43 5.68
CA GLY A 164 -15.63 -1.32 5.44
C GLY A 164 -15.58 -2.56 6.32
N SER A 165 -16.77 -3.07 6.68
CA SER A 165 -17.00 -4.31 7.44
C SER A 165 -16.38 -5.57 6.80
N HIS A 166 -16.02 -5.50 5.51
CA HIS A 166 -15.40 -6.59 4.76
C HIS A 166 -13.85 -6.60 4.80
N GLY A 167 -13.24 -5.74 5.61
CA GLY A 167 -11.79 -5.67 5.79
C GLY A 167 -11.09 -4.71 4.83
N ALA A 168 -11.65 -3.51 4.63
CA ALA A 168 -11.20 -2.48 3.67
C ALA A 168 -9.70 -2.14 3.67
N ASP A 169 -8.97 -2.40 4.74
CA ASP A 169 -7.53 -2.19 4.78
C ASP A 169 -6.73 -3.36 4.19
N ASN A 170 -7.20 -3.94 3.09
CA ASN A 170 -6.48 -4.96 2.34
C ASN A 170 -6.46 -4.60 0.86
N TRP A 171 -5.34 -4.86 0.20
CA TRP A 171 -5.13 -4.42 -1.17
C TRP A 171 -6.09 -5.10 -2.16
N LEU A 172 -6.51 -6.36 -1.93
CA LEU A 172 -7.46 -7.05 -2.82
C LEU A 172 -8.77 -6.28 -2.90
N LEU A 173 -9.31 -5.86 -1.75
CA LEU A 173 -10.55 -5.08 -1.70
C LEU A 173 -10.36 -3.65 -2.25
N LYS A 174 -9.20 -3.03 -2.06
CA LYS A 174 -8.90 -1.73 -2.67
C LYS A 174 -8.80 -1.84 -4.19
N MET A 175 -8.15 -2.88 -4.71
CA MET A 175 -8.09 -3.16 -6.15
C MET A 175 -9.47 -3.48 -6.73
N ASP A 176 -10.29 -4.25 -6.02
CA ASP A 176 -11.68 -4.55 -6.39
C ASP A 176 -12.52 -3.27 -6.46
N THR A 177 -12.36 -2.37 -5.47
CA THR A 177 -13.05 -1.08 -5.48
C THR A 177 -12.58 -0.18 -6.62
N ILE A 178 -11.28 -0.20 -6.96
CA ILE A 178 -10.74 0.51 -8.12
C ILE A 178 -11.36 -0.03 -9.42
N MET A 179 -11.51 -1.35 -9.56
CA MET A 179 -12.22 -1.93 -10.71
C MET A 179 -13.70 -1.51 -10.75
N ASP A 180 -14.35 -1.46 -9.58
CA ASP A 180 -15.75 -1.05 -9.48
C ASP A 180 -15.97 0.45 -9.71
N CYS A 181 -14.93 1.29 -9.67
CA CYS A 181 -15.01 2.67 -10.13
C CYS A 181 -15.39 2.79 -11.61
N HIS A 182 -15.37 1.70 -12.40
CA HIS A 182 -15.98 1.67 -13.72
C HIS A 182 -17.51 1.60 -13.75
N LYS A 183 -18.14 1.26 -12.62
CA LYS A 183 -19.60 1.13 -12.52
C LYS A 183 -20.15 2.38 -11.83
N ALA A 184 -21.29 2.87 -12.33
CA ALA A 184 -22.03 3.93 -11.64
C ALA A 184 -22.43 3.43 -10.23
N GLY A 185 -22.22 4.23 -9.17
CA GLY A 185 -22.44 3.77 -7.79
C GLY A 185 -21.79 4.61 -6.69
N SER A 186 -21.17 3.95 -5.70
CA SER A 186 -20.41 4.59 -4.59
C SER A 186 -19.01 5.04 -5.02
N HIS A 187 -18.34 5.94 -4.26
CA HIS A 187 -16.98 6.46 -4.56
C HIS A 187 -16.89 7.42 -5.77
N GLN A 188 -17.79 8.41 -5.82
CA GLN A 188 -17.82 9.37 -6.93
C GLN A 188 -16.52 10.17 -7.08
N ASN A 189 -15.88 10.56 -5.97
CA ASN A 189 -14.62 11.31 -6.02
C ASN A 189 -13.50 10.52 -6.70
N TRP A 190 -13.42 9.20 -6.44
CA TRP A 190 -12.48 8.32 -7.12
C TRP A 190 -12.76 8.21 -8.61
N ARG A 191 -14.03 8.08 -8.99
CA ARG A 191 -14.42 8.05 -10.40
C ARG A 191 -14.10 9.33 -11.13
N ASP A 192 -14.48 10.46 -10.55
CA ASP A 192 -14.23 11.79 -11.13
C ASP A 192 -12.73 12.00 -11.28
N TRP A 193 -11.95 11.68 -10.23
CA TRP A 193 -10.50 11.74 -10.32
C TRP A 193 -9.94 10.84 -11.41
N ILE A 194 -10.35 9.58 -11.47
CA ILE A 194 -9.84 8.64 -12.45
C ILE A 194 -10.20 9.11 -13.86
N LYS A 195 -11.42 9.59 -14.06
CA LYS A 195 -11.91 10.12 -15.33
C LYS A 195 -11.15 11.37 -15.76
N GLU A 196 -11.04 12.36 -14.89
CA GLU A 196 -10.41 13.65 -15.17
C GLU A 196 -8.88 13.53 -15.34
N SER A 197 -8.27 12.59 -14.62
CA SER A 197 -6.82 12.36 -14.66
C SER A 197 -6.39 11.39 -15.76
N TRP A 198 -7.22 10.40 -16.09
CA TRP A 198 -6.84 9.26 -16.93
C TRP A 198 -7.73 9.06 -18.16
N GLY A 199 -8.68 9.95 -18.42
CA GLY A 199 -9.53 9.89 -19.61
C GLY A 199 -10.40 8.63 -19.68
N GLU A 200 -10.81 8.12 -18.51
CA GLU A 200 -11.54 6.84 -18.33
C GLU A 200 -10.72 5.57 -18.66
N ASP A 201 -9.44 5.70 -19.01
CA ASP A 201 -8.55 4.56 -19.29
C ASP A 201 -7.95 3.99 -18.00
N LEU A 202 -8.71 3.12 -17.34
CA LEU A 202 -8.25 2.44 -16.11
C LEU A 202 -7.12 1.45 -16.38
N ASN A 203 -7.05 0.86 -17.58
CA ASN A 203 -5.91 0.01 -17.93
C ASN A 203 -4.64 0.84 -17.88
N LYS A 204 -4.67 2.05 -18.43
CA LYS A 204 -3.59 3.01 -18.27
C LYS A 204 -3.34 3.37 -16.81
N PHE A 205 -4.38 3.66 -16.02
CA PHE A 205 -4.21 3.92 -14.58
C PHE A 205 -3.52 2.75 -13.83
N ILE A 206 -3.84 1.51 -14.16
CA ILE A 206 -3.31 0.33 -13.47
C ILE A 206 -1.91 -0.03 -13.97
N MET A 207 -1.74 -0.08 -15.30
CA MET A 207 -0.52 -0.57 -15.94
C MET A 207 0.59 0.48 -15.96
N ASP A 208 0.26 1.77 -16.13
CA ASP A 208 1.26 2.84 -16.20
C ASP A 208 1.66 3.36 -14.80
N TYR A 209 0.96 3.00 -13.72
CA TYR A 209 1.16 3.60 -12.38
C TYR A 209 1.44 2.60 -11.25
N TYR A 210 2.31 1.63 -11.55
CA TYR A 210 2.89 0.71 -10.57
C TYR A 210 1.87 -0.15 -9.79
N PHE A 211 0.69 -0.39 -10.37
CA PHE A 211 -0.23 -1.44 -9.91
C PHE A 211 -0.15 -2.70 -10.78
N GLU A 212 0.73 -2.74 -11.78
CA GLU A 212 0.93 -3.91 -12.66
C GLU A 212 1.32 -5.20 -11.91
N ASP A 213 1.92 -5.10 -10.72
CA ASP A 213 2.20 -6.27 -9.87
C ASP A 213 0.96 -6.74 -9.09
N CYS A 214 -0.10 -5.92 -9.04
CA CYS A 214 -1.39 -6.24 -8.45
C CYS A 214 -2.37 -6.89 -9.45
N PHE A 215 -2.16 -6.77 -10.77
CA PHE A 215 -3.10 -7.25 -11.79
C PHE A 215 -2.42 -8.07 -12.89
N ASP A 216 -3.14 -9.02 -13.48
CA ASP A 216 -2.74 -9.72 -14.69
C ASP A 216 -2.63 -8.72 -15.86
N LYS A 217 -1.64 -8.93 -16.73
CA LYS A 217 -1.27 -7.96 -17.77
C LYS A 217 -2.30 -7.95 -18.91
N ASP A 218 -2.90 -9.10 -19.18
CA ASP A 218 -3.79 -9.30 -20.32
C ASP A 218 -5.26 -9.18 -19.92
N ARG A 219 -5.54 -9.26 -18.62
CA ARG A 219 -6.88 -9.20 -18.06
C ARG A 219 -6.82 -8.41 -16.77
N LEU A 220 -7.76 -7.50 -16.52
CA LEU A 220 -7.95 -6.81 -15.24
C LEU A 220 -8.40 -7.79 -14.13
N ILE A 221 -7.57 -8.79 -13.86
CA ILE A 221 -7.76 -9.84 -12.87
C ILE A 221 -6.67 -9.62 -11.83
N ILE A 222 -7.06 -9.49 -10.58
CA ILE A 222 -6.12 -9.30 -9.48
C ILE A 222 -5.16 -10.52 -9.40
N LYS A 223 -3.84 -10.28 -9.41
CA LYS A 223 -2.79 -11.30 -9.27
C LYS A 223 -2.77 -11.88 -7.86
N ASN A 224 -2.05 -13.00 -7.67
CA ASN A 224 -1.69 -13.49 -6.33
C ASN A 224 -2.85 -13.74 -5.35
N ILE A 225 -4.09 -13.83 -5.85
CA ILE A 225 -5.22 -14.37 -5.11
C ILE A 225 -4.80 -15.77 -4.70
N VAL A 226 -4.63 -16.00 -3.41
CA VAL A 226 -4.36 -17.33 -2.89
C VAL A 226 -5.48 -18.23 -3.42
N PRO A 227 -5.18 -19.27 -4.22
CA PRO A 227 -6.19 -20.17 -4.74
C PRO A 227 -6.69 -21.00 -3.56
N SER A 228 -7.58 -20.42 -2.76
CA SER A 228 -8.62 -21.18 -2.11
C SER A 228 -9.31 -21.90 -3.25
N PHE A 229 -9.03 -23.20 -3.36
CA PHE A 229 -9.69 -24.26 -4.13
C PHE A 229 -10.65 -23.74 -5.21
N LYS A 230 -10.44 -24.16 -6.47
CA LYS A 230 -11.18 -23.93 -7.74
C LYS A 230 -12.65 -23.43 -7.75
N GLU A 231 -13.34 -23.27 -6.62
CA GLU A 231 -14.71 -22.82 -6.46
C GLU A 231 -14.89 -21.59 -5.56
N ASP A 232 -13.86 -21.03 -4.89
CA ASP A 232 -14.05 -19.85 -4.02
C ASP A 232 -12.79 -18.97 -3.87
N TYR A 233 -12.69 -17.91 -4.66
CA TYR A 233 -11.63 -16.89 -4.54
C TYR A 233 -11.66 -16.20 -3.17
N VAL A 234 -10.52 -16.04 -2.49
CA VAL A 234 -10.41 -15.14 -1.32
C VAL A 234 -10.31 -13.71 -1.85
N PHE A 235 -11.45 -13.07 -2.12
CA PHE A 235 -11.51 -11.66 -2.53
C PHE A 235 -11.59 -10.71 -1.33
N SER A 236 -11.76 -11.23 -0.11
CA SER A 236 -11.82 -10.43 1.10
C SER A 236 -11.28 -11.19 2.30
N LEU A 237 -10.75 -10.45 3.27
CA LEU A 237 -10.46 -10.96 4.62
C LEU A 237 -11.75 -11.05 5.46
N SER A 238 -12.92 -11.28 4.87
CA SER A 238 -14.17 -11.43 5.63
C SER A 238 -14.20 -12.77 6.39
N GLY A 239 -14.96 -12.84 7.49
CA GLY A 239 -15.00 -14.02 8.39
C GLY A 239 -15.15 -15.37 7.69
N ARG A 240 -15.89 -15.40 6.57
CA ARG A 240 -16.08 -16.59 5.71
C ARG A 240 -14.77 -17.14 5.13
N TYR A 241 -13.84 -16.29 4.71
CA TYR A 241 -12.56 -16.69 4.14
C TYR A 241 -11.46 -16.85 5.19
N LEU A 242 -11.56 -16.14 6.31
CA LEU A 242 -10.58 -16.22 7.41
C LEU A 242 -10.52 -17.59 8.05
N GLY A 243 -11.68 -18.21 8.29
CA GLY A 243 -11.73 -19.60 8.77
C GLY A 243 -11.10 -20.60 7.79
N ARG A 244 -10.82 -20.21 6.54
CA ARG A 244 -10.06 -21.01 5.57
C ARG A 244 -8.56 -20.73 5.64
N LEU A 245 -8.14 -19.49 5.90
CA LEU A 245 -6.72 -19.14 6.05
C LEU A 245 -6.04 -19.86 7.21
N GLN A 246 -6.80 -20.15 8.26
CA GLN A 246 -6.36 -20.88 9.45
C GLN A 246 -6.39 -22.41 9.27
N LYS A 247 -7.06 -22.93 8.23
CA LYS A 247 -7.09 -24.37 7.92
C LYS A 247 -5.77 -24.82 7.31
N ASN A 248 -5.54 -26.14 7.30
CA ASN A 248 -4.38 -26.77 6.65
C ASN A 248 -3.03 -26.19 7.14
N ASN A 249 -2.83 -26.14 8.45
CA ASN A 249 -1.59 -25.69 9.09
C ASN A 249 -1.12 -24.29 8.63
N ASN A 250 -2.08 -23.37 8.50
CA ASN A 250 -1.88 -21.99 8.08
C ASN A 250 -1.22 -21.85 6.69
N LYS A 251 -1.30 -22.85 5.82
CA LYS A 251 -0.68 -22.83 4.48
C LYS A 251 -1.12 -21.60 3.67
N LEU A 252 -2.42 -21.31 3.65
CA LEU A 252 -2.95 -20.19 2.88
C LEU A 252 -2.56 -18.84 3.49
N ALA A 253 -2.46 -18.73 4.82
CA ALA A 253 -1.94 -17.53 5.47
C ALA A 253 -0.47 -17.27 5.13
N LYS A 254 0.36 -18.32 5.06
CA LYS A 254 1.77 -18.25 4.64
C LYS A 254 1.89 -17.74 3.20
N GLU A 255 1.10 -18.30 2.28
CA GLU A 255 1.06 -17.88 0.88
C GLU A 255 0.57 -16.44 0.73
N PHE A 256 -0.47 -16.07 1.48
CA PHE A 256 -0.98 -14.70 1.55
C PHE A 256 0.13 -13.72 1.95
N LEU A 257 0.79 -13.95 3.10
CA LEU A 257 1.84 -13.06 3.60
C LEU A 257 3.04 -12.96 2.64
N ILE A 258 3.50 -14.08 2.07
CA ILE A 258 4.57 -14.07 1.06
C ILE A 258 4.19 -13.22 -0.14
N ASN A 259 2.98 -13.42 -0.67
CA ASN A 259 2.53 -12.70 -1.87
C ASN A 259 2.44 -11.19 -1.62
N HIS A 260 2.04 -10.77 -0.42
CA HIS A 260 2.03 -9.35 -0.07
C HIS A 260 3.43 -8.77 -0.01
N VAL A 261 4.36 -9.47 0.64
CA VAL A 261 5.78 -9.08 0.68
C VAL A 261 6.34 -8.94 -0.73
N LYS A 262 6.00 -9.89 -1.62
CA LYS A 262 6.38 -9.86 -3.03
C LYS A 262 5.90 -8.61 -3.76
N VAL A 263 4.60 -8.36 -3.70
CA VAL A 263 3.98 -7.19 -4.34
C VAL A 263 4.60 -5.89 -3.81
N ILE A 264 4.79 -5.77 -2.50
CA ILE A 264 5.37 -4.55 -1.92
C ILE A 264 6.80 -4.32 -2.41
N ILE A 265 7.64 -5.36 -2.43
CA ILE A 265 9.03 -5.24 -2.90
C ILE A 265 9.08 -4.88 -4.39
N GLN A 266 8.28 -5.57 -5.23
CA GLN A 266 8.19 -5.31 -6.67
C GLN A 266 7.76 -3.87 -6.95
N ARG A 267 6.66 -3.42 -6.33
CA ARG A 267 6.18 -2.04 -6.47
C ARG A 267 7.20 -1.03 -6.00
N SER A 268 7.85 -1.28 -4.86
CA SER A 268 8.90 -0.38 -4.34
C SER A 268 10.06 -0.26 -5.31
N TYR A 269 10.46 -1.36 -5.95
CA TYR A 269 11.53 -1.37 -6.95
C TYR A 269 11.14 -0.56 -8.18
N ARG A 270 9.92 -0.75 -8.70
CA ARG A 270 9.40 0.00 -9.85
C ARG A 270 9.33 1.50 -9.59
N ILE A 271 8.78 1.89 -8.44
CA ILE A 271 8.66 3.30 -8.03
C ILE A 271 10.03 3.95 -7.89
N GLU A 272 10.96 3.31 -7.18
CA GLU A 272 12.29 3.89 -6.93
C GLU A 272 13.09 4.07 -8.21
N ASN A 273 13.02 3.10 -9.12
CA ASN A 273 13.81 3.07 -10.35
C ASN A 273 13.07 3.62 -11.58
N LYS A 274 11.84 4.13 -11.42
CA LYS A 274 10.95 4.53 -12.53
C LYS A 274 10.82 3.44 -13.61
N PHE A 275 10.72 2.18 -13.20
CA PHE A 275 10.71 1.03 -14.09
C PHE A 275 9.27 0.56 -14.37
N HIS A 276 8.95 0.33 -15.65
CA HIS A 276 7.64 -0.09 -16.14
C HIS A 276 7.75 -1.27 -17.10
N GLY A 277 6.70 -2.10 -17.14
CA GLY A 277 6.60 -3.22 -18.07
C GLY A 277 7.32 -4.48 -17.60
N ASP A 278 7.65 -5.34 -18.55
CA ASP A 278 8.14 -6.69 -18.27
C ASP A 278 9.52 -6.68 -17.61
N TRP A 279 9.64 -7.45 -16.53
CA TRP A 279 10.91 -7.70 -15.86
C TRP A 279 11.94 -8.23 -16.85
N LYS A 280 13.11 -7.58 -16.92
CA LYS A 280 14.25 -8.13 -17.66
C LYS A 280 15.20 -8.78 -16.67
N LYS A 281 16.11 -9.59 -17.19
CA LYS A 281 17.00 -10.42 -16.39
C LYS A 281 17.73 -9.65 -15.29
N LYS A 282 18.18 -8.42 -15.60
CA LYS A 282 18.88 -7.56 -14.65
C LYS A 282 17.97 -7.16 -13.48
N GLU A 283 16.78 -6.62 -13.77
CA GLU A 283 15.83 -6.18 -12.76
C GLU A 283 15.32 -7.36 -11.93
N GLU A 284 15.09 -8.52 -12.57
CA GLU A 284 14.77 -9.75 -11.85
C GLU A 284 15.86 -10.14 -10.86
N ASP A 285 17.13 -10.16 -11.28
CA ASP A 285 18.22 -10.57 -10.40
C ASP A 285 18.40 -9.59 -9.23
N GLU A 286 18.18 -8.29 -9.46
CA GLU A 286 18.22 -7.26 -8.41
C GLU A 286 17.05 -7.41 -7.42
N VAL A 287 15.82 -7.62 -7.91
CA VAL A 287 14.64 -7.86 -7.07
C VAL A 287 14.75 -9.19 -6.30
N LYS A 288 15.27 -10.24 -6.94
CA LYS A 288 15.58 -11.53 -6.29
C LYS A 288 16.62 -11.35 -5.18
N GLY A 289 17.59 -10.45 -5.35
CA GLY A 289 18.53 -10.03 -4.30
C GLY A 289 17.82 -9.40 -3.10
N ILE A 290 16.89 -8.46 -3.35
CA ILE A 290 16.11 -7.81 -2.30
C ILE A 290 15.25 -8.84 -1.53
N PHE A 291 14.58 -9.78 -2.22
CA PHE A 291 13.84 -10.84 -1.54
C PHE A 291 14.69 -11.67 -0.60
N LYS A 292 15.87 -12.09 -1.07
CA LYS A 292 16.77 -12.91 -0.26
C LYS A 292 17.13 -12.20 1.04
N GLU A 293 17.44 -10.92 0.96
CA GLU A 293 17.76 -10.09 2.13
C GLU A 293 16.56 -9.99 3.09
N ILE A 294 15.38 -9.60 2.60
CA ILE A 294 14.20 -9.43 3.45
C ILE A 294 13.78 -10.74 4.13
N PHE A 295 13.77 -11.85 3.39
CA PHE A 295 13.42 -13.15 3.98
C PHE A 295 14.52 -13.67 4.92
N ALA A 296 15.80 -13.39 4.66
CA ALA A 296 16.88 -13.71 5.59
C ALA A 296 16.74 -12.93 6.90
N GLN A 297 16.49 -11.61 6.83
CA GLN A 297 16.23 -10.77 8.01
C GLN A 297 15.02 -11.25 8.81
N ALA A 298 14.00 -11.80 8.14
CA ALA A 298 12.84 -12.36 8.78
C ALA A 298 13.06 -13.74 9.43
N GLY A 299 14.23 -14.36 9.22
CA GLY A 299 14.62 -15.64 9.83
C GLY A 299 14.36 -16.88 8.98
N PHE A 300 14.11 -16.73 7.67
CA PHE A 300 14.04 -17.88 6.77
C PHE A 300 15.43 -18.44 6.46
N ASN A 301 15.54 -19.77 6.30
CA ASN A 301 16.78 -20.40 5.87
C ASN A 301 16.95 -20.37 4.34
N GLY A 302 18.18 -20.56 3.86
CA GLY A 302 18.51 -20.47 2.43
C GLY A 302 17.70 -21.41 1.52
N GLY A 303 17.35 -22.61 2.00
CA GLY A 303 16.50 -23.55 1.25
C GLY A 303 15.06 -23.03 1.08
N GLN A 304 14.48 -22.47 2.13
CA GLN A 304 13.16 -21.83 2.09
C GLN A 304 13.17 -20.60 1.18
N ILE A 305 14.20 -19.76 1.30
CA ILE A 305 14.36 -18.54 0.48
C ILE A 305 14.43 -18.91 -1.00
N ASN A 306 15.28 -19.86 -1.38
CA ASN A 306 15.43 -20.27 -2.78
C ASN A 306 14.11 -20.76 -3.38
N LYS A 307 13.31 -21.52 -2.61
CA LYS A 307 11.98 -21.98 -3.03
C LYS A 307 10.98 -20.82 -3.22
N MET A 308 11.07 -19.77 -2.40
CA MET A 308 10.19 -18.60 -2.52
C MET A 308 10.59 -17.68 -3.68
N VAL A 309 11.90 -17.56 -3.94
CA VAL A 309 12.50 -16.76 -5.00
C VAL A 309 12.30 -17.40 -6.38
N SER A 310 12.25 -18.73 -6.48
CA SER A 310 11.97 -19.44 -7.75
C SER A 310 10.53 -19.26 -8.26
N LEU A 311 9.64 -18.70 -7.42
CA LEU A 311 8.25 -18.36 -7.76
C LEU A 311 8.16 -16.90 -8.25
N PHE A 312 9.24 -16.38 -8.82
CA PHE A 312 9.35 -15.07 -9.45
C PHE A 312 9.81 -15.27 -10.89
#